data_AF-A0A1D8EJL9-F1
#
_entry.id   AF-A0A1D8EJL9-F1
#
_cell.length_a   1.000
_cell.length_b   1.000
_cell.length_c   1.000
_cell.angle_alpha   90.00
_cell.angle_beta   90.00
_cell.angle_gamma   90.00
#
_symmetry.space_group_name_H-M   'P 1'
#
loop_
_entity.id
_entity.type
_entity.pdbx_description
1 polymer ?
#
loop_
_entity_poly.entity_id
_entity_poly.type
_entity_poly.pdbx_seq_one_letter_code
_entity_poly.pdbx_strand_id
1 'polypeptide(L)'
;KLFLKETIKPQHSNNIMFTIVPVLGFSLALMFWGMMSSKYISYYLLFSLLLFFCMTSLNVYVILLSGWASNSMYAFLGALRASAQTISYEISMIVILLFPAFLQWTFSWD
;
A
#
# COMPACT_ATOMS: atom_id res chain seq x y z
N LYS A 1 1.55 0.68 25.21
CA LYS A 1 0.49 1.72 25.40
C LYS A 1 -0.76 1.42 24.58
N LEU A 2 -0.67 1.16 23.27
CA LEU A 2 -1.82 0.82 22.43
C LEU A 2 -2.40 -0.58 22.73
N PHE A 3 -1.56 -1.60 22.98
CA PHE A 3 -2.02 -2.97 23.27
C PHE A 3 -2.80 -3.16 24.57
N LEU A 4 -2.64 -2.25 25.54
CA LEU A 4 -3.30 -2.32 26.85
C LEU A 4 -4.57 -1.46 26.91
N LYS A 5 -4.87 -0.69 25.85
CA LYS A 5 -6.02 0.20 25.80
C LYS A 5 -7.25 -0.58 25.31
N GLU A 6 -8.41 -0.31 25.88
CA GLU A 6 -9.68 -0.86 25.39
C GLU A 6 -9.85 -0.58 23.89
N THR A 7 -10.20 -1.63 23.15
CA THR A 7 -10.42 -1.53 21.70
C THR A 7 -11.81 -0.93 21.45
N ILE A 8 -11.85 0.36 21.14
CA ILE A 8 -13.09 1.06 20.79
C ILE A 8 -13.43 0.71 19.33
N LYS A 9 -14.46 -0.10 19.11
CA LYS A 9 -15.01 -0.39 17.78
C LYS A 9 -16.28 0.45 17.55
N PRO A 10 -16.47 1.04 16.34
CA PRO A 10 -17.70 1.78 16.05
C PRO A 10 -18.91 0.85 15.99
N GLN A 11 -20.03 1.25 16.61
CA GLN A 11 -21.25 0.43 16.71
C GLN A 11 -21.90 0.07 15.36
N HIS A 12 -21.72 0.91 14.33
CA HIS A 12 -22.29 0.71 12.99
C HIS A 12 -21.26 0.25 11.94
N SER A 13 -20.06 -0.18 12.34
CA SER A 13 -19.01 -0.60 11.40
C SER A 13 -19.18 -2.04 10.90
N ASN A 14 -18.63 -2.34 9.72
CA ASN A 14 -18.51 -3.72 9.25
C ASN A 14 -17.34 -4.40 9.97
N ASN A 15 -17.65 -5.16 11.02
CA ASN A 15 -16.66 -5.79 11.90
C ASN A 15 -15.64 -6.68 11.18
N ILE A 16 -16.08 -7.42 10.16
CA ILE A 16 -15.20 -8.33 9.41
C ILE A 16 -14.20 -7.52 8.59
N MET A 17 -14.71 -6.55 7.82
CA MET A 17 -13.84 -5.74 6.97
C MET A 17 -12.90 -4.85 7.79
N PHE A 18 -13.39 -4.29 8.89
CA PHE A 18 -12.62 -3.41 9.77
C PHE A 18 -11.43 -4.11 10.44
N THR A 19 -11.51 -5.43 10.66
CA THR A 19 -10.42 -6.22 11.25
C THR A 19 -9.44 -6.77 10.21
N ILE A 20 -9.91 -7.12 9.02
CA ILE A 20 -9.07 -7.67 7.94
C ILE A 20 -8.23 -6.59 7.26
N VAL A 21 -8.79 -5.40 7.04
CA VAL A 21 -8.12 -4.34 6.29
C VAL A 21 -6.76 -3.91 6.90
N PRO A 22 -6.61 -3.73 8.23
CA PRO A 22 -5.30 -3.46 8.83
C PRO A 22 -4.28 -4.58 8.61
N VAL A 23 -4.72 -5.85 8.62
CA VAL A 23 -3.85 -7.01 8.35
C VAL A 23 -3.38 -7.00 6.89
N LEU A 24 -4.27 -6.69 5.95
CA LEU A 24 -3.91 -6.53 4.54
C LEU A 24 -2.90 -5.40 4.34
N GLY A 25 -3.13 -4.22 4.93
CA GLY A 25 -2.20 -3.09 4.85
C GLY A 25 -0.83 -3.42 5.42
N PHE A 26 -0.77 -4.12 6.55
CA PHE A 26 0.49 -4.57 7.14
C PHE A 26 1.21 -5.61 6.27
N SER A 27 0.46 -6.55 5.68
CA SER A 27 1.05 -7.55 4.77
C SER A 27 1.68 -6.91 3.52
N LEU A 28 1.01 -5.91 2.94
CA LEU A 28 1.54 -5.13 1.81
C LEU A 28 2.81 -4.37 2.20
N ALA A 29 2.84 -3.77 3.39
CA ALA A 29 4.03 -3.08 3.90
C ALA A 29 5.24 -4.02 4.06
N LEU A 30 5.03 -5.24 4.54
CA LEU A 30 6.09 -6.25 4.63
C LEU A 30 6.59 -6.69 3.24
N MET A 31 5.70 -6.82 2.27
CA MET A 31 6.08 -7.19 0.90
C MET A 31 6.95 -6.11 0.24
N PHE A 32 6.70 -4.82 0.50
CA PHE A 32 7.60 -3.75 0.04
C PHE A 32 9.02 -3.90 0.55
N TRP A 33 9.18 -4.29 1.81
CA TRP A 33 10.51 -4.45 2.40
C TRP A 33 11.27 -5.63 1.78
N GLY A 34 10.57 -6.68 1.38
CA GLY A 34 11.17 -7.83 0.69
C GLY A 34 11.77 -7.48 -0.67
N MET A 35 11.23 -6.49 -1.39
CA MET A 35 11.71 -6.13 -2.73
C MET A 35 13.01 -5.32 -2.75
N MET A 36 13.44 -4.78 -1.60
CA MET A 36 14.57 -3.88 -1.56
C MET A 36 15.87 -4.63 -1.83
N SER A 37 16.58 -4.29 -2.92
CA SER A 37 17.91 -4.87 -3.17
C SER A 37 18.88 -4.51 -2.05
N SER A 38 19.55 -5.51 -1.50
CA SER A 38 20.60 -5.39 -0.51
C SER A 38 21.74 -6.35 -0.86
N LYS A 39 22.96 -6.03 -0.42
CA LYS A 39 24.16 -6.84 -0.73
C LYS A 39 24.06 -8.31 -0.30
N TYR A 40 23.13 -8.64 0.60
CA TYR A 40 22.93 -9.99 1.14
C TYR A 40 21.54 -10.55 0.79
N ILE A 41 20.99 -10.19 -0.37
CA ILE A 41 19.67 -10.69 -0.76
C ILE A 41 19.75 -12.18 -1.12
N SER A 42 18.76 -12.93 -0.65
CA SER A 42 18.69 -14.39 -0.84
C SER A 42 18.03 -14.81 -2.15
N TYR A 43 17.33 -13.90 -2.83
CA TYR A 43 16.63 -14.17 -4.09
C TYR A 43 16.68 -12.96 -5.02
N TYR A 44 16.87 -13.22 -6.31
CA TYR A 44 16.88 -12.18 -7.35
C TYR A 44 15.51 -12.10 -8.04
N LEU A 45 14.95 -10.89 -8.13
CA LEU A 45 13.69 -10.60 -8.81
C LEU A 45 13.94 -9.87 -10.13
N LEU A 46 13.71 -10.54 -11.27
CA LEU A 46 13.93 -9.96 -12.61
C LEU A 46 13.09 -8.71 -12.88
N PHE A 47 11.83 -8.66 -12.42
CA PHE A 47 10.88 -7.58 -12.71
C PHE A 47 10.51 -6.80 -11.44
N SER A 48 11.48 -6.55 -10.59
CA SER A 48 11.20 -6.01 -9.26
C SER A 48 10.64 -4.58 -9.28
N LEU A 49 11.01 -3.75 -10.26
CA LEU A 49 10.45 -2.41 -10.45
C LEU A 49 8.97 -2.47 -10.88
N LEU A 50 8.61 -3.42 -11.75
CA LEU A 50 7.23 -3.61 -12.18
C LEU A 50 6.35 -4.12 -11.03
N LEU A 51 6.88 -5.05 -10.24
CA LEU A 51 6.21 -5.61 -9.07
C LEU A 51 5.96 -4.51 -8.02
N PHE A 52 6.90 -3.59 -7.85
CA PHE A 52 6.71 -2.41 -7.01
C PHE A 52 5.49 -1.58 -7.43
N PHE A 53 5.33 -1.28 -8.73
CA PHE A 53 4.15 -0.55 -9.23
C PHE A 53 2.83 -1.30 -9.00
N CYS A 54 2.82 -2.61 -9.18
CA CYS A 54 1.63 -3.42 -8.87
C CYS A 54 1.27 -3.31 -7.39
N MET A 55 2.24 -3.41 -6.48
CA MET A 55 1.98 -3.36 -5.04
C MET A 55 1.58 -1.97 -4.54
N THR A 56 2.09 -0.89 -5.15
CA THR A 56 1.63 0.47 -4.81
C THR A 56 0.16 0.64 -5.19
N SER A 57 -0.23 0.22 -6.40
CA SER A 57 -1.62 0.29 -6.84
C SER A 57 -2.58 -0.52 -5.95
N LEU A 58 -2.11 -1.64 -5.38
CA LEU A 58 -2.90 -2.45 -4.45
C LEU A 58 -3.13 -1.74 -3.10
N ASN A 59 -2.21 -0.89 -2.66
CA ASN A 59 -2.30 -0.19 -1.38
C ASN A 59 -3.46 0.83 -1.34
N VAL A 60 -3.81 1.42 -2.48
CA VAL A 60 -4.96 2.34 -2.59
C VAL A 60 -6.26 1.66 -2.17
N TYR A 61 -6.43 0.37 -2.50
CA TYR A 61 -7.62 -0.39 -2.11
C TYR A 61 -7.70 -0.59 -0.59
N VAL A 62 -6.58 -0.77 0.10
CA VAL A 62 -6.57 -0.86 1.57
C VAL A 62 -7.14 0.41 2.18
N ILE A 63 -6.73 1.57 1.67
CA ILE A 63 -7.19 2.88 2.15
C ILE A 63 -8.70 3.03 1.92
N LEU A 64 -9.18 2.75 0.71
CA LEU A 64 -10.61 2.82 0.38
C LEU A 64 -11.46 1.89 1.24
N LEU A 65 -11.03 0.63 1.37
CA LEU A 65 -11.73 -0.38 2.16
C LEU A 65 -11.77 -0.03 3.65
N SER A 66 -10.72 0.60 4.18
CA SER A 66 -10.68 1.07 5.58
C SER A 66 -11.72 2.16 5.85
N GLY A 67 -11.87 3.11 4.93
CA GLY A 67 -12.87 4.17 5.02
C GLY A 67 -14.29 3.62 4.94
N TRP A 68 -14.54 2.74 3.97
CA TRP A 68 -15.85 2.11 3.79
C TRP A 68 -16.25 1.22 4.99
N ALA A 69 -15.30 0.43 5.53
CA ALA A 69 -15.56 -0.45 6.67
C ALA A 69 -16.00 0.28 7.94
N SER A 70 -15.58 1.54 8.12
CA SER A 70 -15.90 2.35 9.30
C SER A 70 -17.34 2.89 9.33
N ASN A 71 -18.06 2.84 8.20
CA ASN A 71 -19.44 3.29 8.03
C ASN A 71 -19.75 4.70 8.58
N SER A 72 -18.79 5.62 8.50
CA SER A 72 -19.00 7.03 8.85
C SER A 72 -18.71 7.94 7.65
N MET A 73 -19.59 8.91 7.39
CA MET A 73 -19.48 9.83 6.26
C MET A 73 -18.12 10.54 6.20
N TYR A 74 -17.62 11.02 7.33
CA TYR A 74 -16.33 11.73 7.39
C TYR A 74 -15.14 10.83 7.12
N ALA A 75 -15.13 9.60 7.65
CA ALA A 75 -14.03 8.66 7.38
C ALA A 75 -14.05 8.21 5.92
N PHE A 76 -15.23 8.03 5.32
CA PHE A 76 -15.35 7.69 3.91
C PHE A 76 -14.86 8.82 3.00
N LEU A 77 -15.26 10.07 3.28
CA LEU A 77 -14.74 11.25 2.55
C LEU A 77 -13.23 11.41 2.72
N GLY A 78 -12.70 11.15 3.92
CA GLY A 78 -11.26 11.15 4.19
C GLY A 78 -10.52 10.08 3.37
N ALA A 79 -11.07 8.87 3.31
CA ALA A 79 -10.51 7.78 2.51
C ALA A 79 -10.53 8.07 1.01
N LEU A 80 -11.61 8.68 0.48
CA LEU A 80 -11.70 9.12 -0.91
C LEU A 80 -10.66 10.20 -1.26
N ARG A 81 -10.45 11.17 -0.35
CA ARG A 81 -9.40 12.17 -0.53
C ARG A 81 -8.01 11.53 -0.54
N ALA A 82 -7.74 10.65 0.42
CA ALA A 82 -6.46 9.95 0.50
C ALA A 82 -6.21 9.09 -0.74
N SER A 83 -7.22 8.35 -1.23
CA SER A 83 -7.07 7.53 -2.43
C SER A 83 -6.86 8.37 -3.69
N ALA A 84 -7.56 9.48 -3.84
CA ALA A 84 -7.35 10.39 -4.97
C ALA A 84 -5.94 10.98 -4.96
N GLN A 85 -5.42 11.27 -3.77
CA GLN A 85 -4.05 11.74 -3.59
C GLN A 85 -3.03 10.64 -3.91
N THR A 86 -3.20 9.42 -3.43
CA THR A 86 -2.25 8.33 -3.72
C THR A 86 -2.19 8.01 -5.21
N ILE A 87 -3.35 7.96 -5.89
CA ILE A 87 -3.40 7.70 -7.34
C ILE A 87 -2.68 8.79 -8.13
N SER A 88 -2.84 10.07 -7.76
CA SER A 88 -2.16 11.16 -8.48
C SER A 88 -0.64 11.12 -8.30
N TYR A 89 -0.16 10.75 -7.11
CA TYR A 89 1.28 10.57 -6.87
C TYR A 89 1.83 9.28 -7.48
N GLU A 90 1.04 8.22 -7.62
CA GLU A 90 1.46 6.99 -8.31
C GLU A 90 1.84 7.25 -9.77
N ILE A 91 1.02 8.00 -10.51
CA ILE A 91 1.28 8.30 -11.92
C ILE A 91 2.60 9.06 -12.10
N SER A 92 2.81 10.10 -11.30
CA SER A 92 4.05 10.88 -11.35
C SER A 92 5.28 10.05 -10.95
N MET A 93 5.15 9.21 -9.93
CA MET A 93 6.22 8.32 -9.47
C MET A 93 6.59 7.26 -10.53
N ILE A 94 5.61 6.65 -11.20
CA ILE A 94 5.85 5.70 -12.31
C ILE A 94 6.68 6.36 -13.40
N VAL A 95 6.28 7.57 -13.84
CA VAL A 95 6.99 8.30 -14.90
C VAL A 95 8.44 8.58 -14.49
N ILE A 96 8.67 9.01 -13.25
CA ILE A 96 10.01 9.32 -12.74
C ILE A 96 10.89 8.07 -12.65
N LEU A 97 10.37 6.95 -12.14
CA LEU A 97 11.12 5.69 -11.98
C LEU A 97 11.40 4.98 -13.30
N LEU A 98 10.59 5.23 -14.33
CA LEU A 98 10.76 4.62 -15.64
C LEU A 98 11.94 5.22 -16.43
N PHE A 99 12.32 6.48 -16.17
CA PHE A 99 13.51 7.11 -16.77
C PHE A 99 14.84 6.36 -16.48
N PRO A 100 15.23 6.11 -15.21
CA PRO A 100 16.46 5.36 -14.92
C PRO A 100 16.38 3.90 -15.40
N ALA A 101 15.21 3.27 -15.36
CA ALA A 101 15.04 1.91 -15.89
C ALA A 101 15.36 1.83 -17.39
N PHE A 102 14.95 2.83 -18.18
CA PHE A 102 15.33 2.90 -19.58
C PHE A 102 16.83 3.14 -19.79
N LEU A 103 17.51 3.89 -18.91
CA LEU A 103 18.95 4.08 -19.00
C LEU A 103 19.73 2.78 -18.72
N GLN A 104 19.25 1.96 -17.79
CA GLN A 104 19.88 0.70 -17.41
C GLN A 104 19.51 -0.47 -18.32
N TRP A 105 18.50 -0.31 -19.19
CA TRP A 105 17.92 -1.38 -20.03
C TRP A 105 17.44 -2.60 -19.22
N THR A 106 17.25 -2.43 -17.90
CA THR A 106 16.81 -3.45 -16.96
C THR A 106 15.69 -2.90 -16.08
N PHE A 107 14.80 -3.79 -15.63
CA PHE A 107 13.73 -3.49 -14.67
C PHE A 107 14.01 -4.09 -13.28
N SER A 108 15.26 -4.51 -13.04
CA SER A 108 15.77 -4.91 -11.73
C SER A 108 16.09 -3.68 -10.89
N TRP A 109 16.07 -3.83 -9.56
CA TRP A 109 16.57 -2.80 -8.63
C TRP A 109 18.11 -2.77 -8.56
N ASP A 110 18.75 -3.81 -9.09
CA ASP A 110 20.20 -3.88 -9.34
C ASP A 110 20.54 -3.26 -10.69
#